data_AF-A0AAV4IWF5-F1
#
_entry.id   AF-A0AAV4IWF5-F1
#
_cell.length_a   1.000
_cell.length_b   1.000
_cell.length_c   1.000
_cell.angle_alpha   90.00
_cell.angle_beta   90.00
_cell.angle_gamma   90.00
#
_symmetry.space_group_name_H-M   'P 1'
#
loop_
_entity.id
_entity.type
_entity.pdbx_description
1 polymer ?
#
loop_
_entity_poly.entity_id
_entity_poly.type
_entity_poly.pdbx_seq_one_letter_code
_entity_poly.pdbx_strand_id
1 'polypeptide(L)'
;MKAVYGEMCLDVSTVRRWTRRSREENPSESTVHDQARTGRPLSASDSKHQSRVDLLIRENRRVKQIDISIEIGISQERVHHIITILLGYRKVSARWVP
;
A
#
# COMPACT_ATOMS: atom_id res chain seq x y z
N MET A 1 24.17 12.61 26.40
CA MET A 1 23.20 12.92 25.34
C MET A 1 22.93 14.41 25.25
N LYS A 2 22.21 15.00 26.21
CA LYS A 2 21.92 16.46 26.23
C LYS A 2 23.17 17.35 26.21
N ALA A 3 24.27 16.91 26.84
CA ALA A 3 25.54 17.64 26.82
C ALA A 3 26.19 17.78 25.43
N VAL A 4 25.85 16.90 24.47
CA VAL A 4 26.43 16.89 23.10
C VAL A 4 25.40 17.30 22.05
N TYR A 5 24.15 16.85 22.20
CA TYR A 5 23.08 17.05 21.21
C TYR A 5 22.02 18.07 21.66
N GLY A 6 22.20 18.70 22.82
CA GLY A 6 21.27 19.71 23.34
C GLY A 6 19.85 19.17 23.54
N GLU A 7 18.86 20.02 23.32
CA GLU A 7 17.43 19.68 23.48
C GLU A 7 16.89 18.78 22.37
N MET A 8 17.58 18.69 21.23
CA MET A 8 17.24 17.78 20.13
C MET A 8 17.73 16.34 20.38
N CYS A 9 18.22 16.04 21.59
CA CYS A 9 18.70 14.70 21.91
C CYS A 9 17.56 13.69 21.94
N LEU A 10 17.82 12.49 21.40
CA LEU A 10 16.88 11.37 21.51
C LEU A 10 16.73 10.94 22.97
N ASP A 11 15.51 10.52 23.31
CA ASP A 11 15.25 9.95 24.63
C ASP A 11 16.07 8.67 24.87
N VAL A 12 16.50 8.47 26.11
CA VAL A 12 17.35 7.34 26.51
C VAL A 12 16.66 5.99 26.21
N SER A 13 15.33 5.91 26.29
CA SER A 13 14.59 4.69 25.95
C SER A 13 14.71 4.32 24.47
N THR A 14 14.71 5.32 23.58
CA THR A 14 14.88 5.11 22.13
C THR A 14 16.27 4.57 21.83
N VAL A 15 17.28 5.10 22.50
CA VAL A 15 18.68 4.66 22.32
C VAL A 15 18.87 3.24 22.81
N ARG A 16 18.35 2.92 24.00
CA ARG A 16 18.40 1.54 24.53
C ARG A 16 17.69 0.55 23.61
N ARG A 17 16.54 0.93 23.06
CA ARG A 17 15.80 0.11 22.07
C ARG A 17 16.62 -0.15 20.81
N TRP A 18 17.27 0.88 20.27
CA TRP A 18 18.16 0.74 19.11
C TRP A 18 19.40 -0.12 19.43
N THR A 19 20.10 0.14 20.54
CA THR A 19 21.27 -0.65 20.96
C THR A 19 20.93 -2.13 21.15
N ARG A 20 19.75 -2.44 21.71
CA ARG A 20 19.26 -3.81 21.84
C ARG A 20 19.04 -4.45 20.47
N ARG A 21 18.28 -3.78 19.59
CA ARG A 21 17.98 -4.27 18.24
C ARG A 21 19.25 -4.55 17.44
N SER A 22 20.22 -3.63 17.47
CA SER A 22 21.50 -3.79 16.76
C SER A 22 22.41 -4.89 17.33
N ARG A 23 22.20 -5.33 18.57
CA ARG A 23 22.93 -6.46 19.16
C ARG A 23 22.27 -7.81 18.87
N GLU A 24 20.95 -7.82 18.72
CA GLU A 24 20.14 -9.02 18.48
C GLU A 24 20.01 -9.34 16.97
N GLU A 25 20.06 -8.33 16.11
CA GLU A 25 19.94 -8.45 14.65
C GLU A 25 21.29 -8.82 14.02
N ASN A 26 21.29 -9.70 13.00
CA ASN A 26 22.51 -10.04 12.28
C ASN A 26 23.11 -8.78 11.62
N PRO A 27 24.44 -8.63 11.50
CA PRO A 27 25.06 -7.44 10.88
C PRO A 27 24.58 -7.15 9.45
N SER A 28 24.04 -8.17 8.78
CA SER A 28 23.45 -8.10 7.44
C SER A 28 22.01 -7.57 7.40
N GLU A 29 21.28 -7.58 8.53
CA GLU A 29 19.90 -7.10 8.67
C GLU A 29 19.80 -5.73 9.36
N SER A 30 20.85 -5.31 10.08
CA SER A 30 20.91 -4.02 10.76
C SER A 30 21.07 -2.86 9.76
N THR A 31 19.98 -2.53 9.07
CA THR A 31 19.90 -1.33 8.23
C THR A 31 19.70 -0.09 9.11
N VAL A 32 20.54 0.93 8.90
CA VAL A 32 20.45 2.22 9.62
C VAL A 32 19.22 3.04 9.19
N HIS A 33 18.71 2.78 7.99
CA HIS A 33 17.51 3.43 7.47
C HIS A 33 16.22 2.81 8.02
N ASP A 34 15.17 3.62 8.07
CA ASP A 34 13.84 3.12 8.38
C ASP A 34 13.43 2.06 7.34
N GLN A 35 13.01 0.88 7.82
CA GLN A 35 12.36 -0.11 6.99
C GLN A 35 11.05 0.45 6.43
N ALA A 36 10.59 -0.11 5.30
CA ALA A 36 9.30 0.24 4.73
C ALA A 36 8.22 0.12 5.81
N ARG A 37 7.53 1.24 6.06
CA ARG A 37 6.46 1.25 7.06
C ARG A 37 5.37 0.31 6.61
N THR A 38 5.04 -0.67 7.45
CA THR A 38 3.81 -1.44 7.30
C THR A 38 2.65 -0.48 7.58
N GLY A 39 2.11 0.13 6.53
CA GLY A 39 0.86 0.87 6.62
C GLY A 39 -0.26 -0.04 7.11
N ARG A 40 -1.47 0.52 7.33
CA ARG A 40 -2.66 -0.31 7.54
C ARG A 40 -2.71 -1.35 6.40
N PRO A 41 -2.79 -2.67 6.70
CA PRO A 41 -2.83 -3.67 5.66
C PRO A 41 -3.96 -3.32 4.69
N LEU A 42 -3.67 -3.35 3.39
CA LEU A 42 -4.69 -3.29 2.34
C LEU A 42 -5.48 -4.61 2.35
N SER A 43 -6.16 -4.91 3.44
CA SER A 43 -7.07 -6.06 3.60
C SER A 43 -8.33 -5.96 2.74
N ALA A 44 -8.34 -5.10 1.71
CA ALA A 44 -9.48 -4.85 0.83
C ALA A 44 -9.13 -4.96 -0.67
N SER A 45 -8.02 -5.62 -1.00
CA SER A 45 -7.67 -6.00 -2.37
C SER A 45 -7.73 -7.53 -2.52
N ASP A 46 -8.82 -8.16 -2.04
CA ASP A 46 -9.05 -9.60 -2.26
C ASP A 46 -8.81 -9.93 -3.73
N SER A 47 -7.98 -10.94 -3.99
CA SER A 47 -7.74 -11.45 -5.34
C SER A 47 -9.06 -11.75 -6.06
N LYS A 48 -10.09 -12.18 -5.31
CA LYS A 48 -11.47 -12.34 -5.77
C LYS A 48 -12.05 -11.07 -6.39
N HIS A 49 -11.93 -9.92 -5.71
CA HIS A 49 -12.43 -8.64 -6.24
C HIS A 49 -11.64 -8.21 -7.47
N GLN A 50 -10.32 -8.38 -7.47
CA GLN A 50 -9.48 -8.08 -8.64
C GLN A 50 -9.91 -8.88 -9.87
N SER A 51 -10.07 -10.20 -9.72
CA SER A 51 -10.54 -11.08 -10.79
C SER A 51 -11.95 -10.71 -11.27
N ARG A 52 -12.86 -10.37 -10.36
CA ARG A 52 -14.23 -9.97 -10.74
C ARG A 52 -14.23 -8.64 -11.51
N VAL A 53 -13.44 -7.65 -11.09
CA VAL A 53 -13.28 -6.38 -11.83
C VAL A 53 -12.70 -6.62 -13.22
N ASP A 54 -11.65 -7.45 -13.35
CA ASP A 54 -11.04 -7.75 -14.64
C ASP A 54 -12.03 -8.43 -15.60
N LEU A 55 -12.84 -9.38 -15.10
CA LEU A 55 -13.90 -10.02 -15.88
C LEU A 55 -14.93 -9.00 -16.41
N LEU A 56 -15.47 -8.14 -15.54
CA LEU A 56 -16.47 -7.13 -15.94
C LEU A 56 -15.92 -6.16 -17.01
N ILE A 57 -14.65 -5.77 -16.89
CA ILE A 57 -13.99 -4.90 -17.87
C ILE A 57 -13.74 -5.64 -19.19
N ARG A 58 -13.38 -6.93 -19.15
CA ARG A 58 -13.19 -7.75 -20.35
C ARG A 58 -14.50 -7.97 -21.11
N GLU A 59 -15.60 -8.21 -20.39
CA GLU A 59 -16.94 -8.36 -20.95
C GLU A 59 -17.43 -7.07 -21.61
N ASN A 60 -17.26 -5.92 -20.94
CA ASN A 60 -17.61 -4.62 -21.49
C ASN A 60 -16.50 -3.60 -21.25
N ARG A 61 -15.70 -3.37 -22.29
CA ARG A 61 -14.58 -2.40 -22.24
C ARG A 61 -15.03 -0.96 -22.01
N ARG A 62 -16.32 -0.62 -22.09
CA ARG A 62 -16.86 0.74 -21.83
C ARG A 62 -17.59 0.88 -20.49
N VAL A 63 -17.50 -0.13 -19.62
CA VAL A 63 -18.18 -0.15 -18.31
C VAL A 63 -17.76 1.04 -17.42
N LYS A 64 -18.70 1.59 -16.64
CA LYS A 64 -18.42 2.68 -15.69
C LYS A 64 -17.94 2.12 -14.35
N GLN A 65 -17.12 2.88 -13.65
CA GLN A 65 -16.63 2.50 -12.32
C GLN A 65 -17.78 2.40 -11.30
N ILE A 66 -18.82 3.23 -11.43
CA ILE A 66 -20.00 3.19 -10.57
C ILE A 66 -20.76 1.87 -10.72
N ASP A 67 -20.94 1.38 -11.94
CA ASP A 67 -21.64 0.12 -12.19
C ASP A 67 -20.88 -1.06 -11.56
N ILE A 68 -19.55 -1.08 -11.72
CA ILE A 68 -18.67 -2.07 -11.08
C ILE A 68 -18.76 -1.98 -9.54
N SER A 69 -18.80 -0.76 -8.99
CA SER A 69 -18.85 -0.54 -7.54
C SER A 69 -20.14 -1.09 -6.92
N ILE A 70 -21.27 -0.92 -7.62
CA ILE A 70 -22.58 -1.43 -7.21
C ILE A 70 -22.61 -2.97 -7.32
N GLU A 71 -22.13 -3.52 -8.43
CA GLU A 71 -22.09 -4.96 -8.68
C GLU A 71 -21.23 -5.73 -7.67
N ILE A 72 -20.09 -5.18 -7.28
CA ILE A 72 -19.14 -5.84 -6.37
C ILE A 72 -19.39 -5.47 -4.90
N GLY A 73 -20.08 -4.35 -4.64
CA GLY A 73 -20.36 -3.88 -3.28
C GLY A 73 -19.15 -3.22 -2.60
N ILE A 74 -18.26 -2.60 -3.37
CA ILE A 74 -17.09 -1.87 -2.86
C ILE A 74 -17.15 -0.38 -3.24
N SER A 75 -16.40 0.46 -2.54
CA SER A 75 -16.38 1.90 -2.85
C SER A 75 -15.81 2.17 -4.24
N GLN A 76 -16.29 3.22 -4.91
CA GLN A 76 -15.78 3.64 -6.23
C GLN A 76 -14.29 3.93 -6.20
N GLU A 77 -13.79 4.53 -5.12
CA GLU A 77 -12.36 4.78 -4.91
C GLU A 77 -11.55 3.47 -4.91
N ARG A 78 -12.07 2.43 -4.25
CA ARG A 78 -11.43 1.11 -4.25
C ARG A 78 -11.45 0.46 -5.62
N VAL A 79 -12.57 0.55 -6.34
CA VAL A 79 -12.67 0.10 -7.74
C VAL A 79 -11.62 0.81 -8.59
N HIS A 80 -11.53 2.13 -8.49
CA HIS A 80 -10.57 2.92 -9.25
C HIS A 80 -9.13 2.47 -8.98
N HIS A 81 -8.78 2.26 -7.71
CA HIS A 81 -7.47 1.75 -7.31
C HIS A 81 -7.19 0.36 -7.88
N ILE A 82 -8.16 -0.55 -7.83
CA ILE A 82 -8.03 -1.90 -8.42
C ILE A 82 -7.78 -1.81 -9.93
N ILE A 83 -8.57 -1.01 -10.65
CA ILE A 83 -8.47 -0.88 -12.11
C ILE A 83 -7.12 -0.31 -12.52
N THR A 84 -6.69 0.80 -11.90
CA THR A 84 -5.53 1.57 -12.35
C THR A 84 -4.21 1.08 -11.77
N ILE A 85 -4.16 0.79 -10.47
CA ILE A 85 -2.93 0.45 -9.76
C ILE A 85 -2.68 -1.04 -9.77
N LEU A 86 -3.70 -1.86 -9.52
CA LEU A 86 -3.53 -3.31 -9.39
C LEU A 86 -3.59 -4.04 -10.74
N LEU A 87 -4.56 -3.69 -11.59
CA LEU A 87 -4.75 -4.31 -12.91
C LEU A 87 -4.05 -3.55 -14.05
N GLY A 88 -3.59 -2.32 -13.81
CA GLY A 88 -2.85 -1.53 -14.80
C GLY A 88 -3.70 -0.94 -15.93
N TYR A 89 -5.03 -1.00 -15.86
CA TYR A 89 -5.89 -0.44 -16.89
C TYR A 89 -5.89 1.09 -16.90
N ARG A 90 -5.90 1.65 -18.10
CA ARG A 90 -6.09 3.08 -18.38
C ARG A 90 -7.36 3.31 -19.17
N LYS A 91 -7.96 4.49 -19.00
CA LYS A 91 -9.14 4.89 -19.77
C LYS A 91 -8.69 5.68 -21.00
N VAL A 92 -8.86 5.11 -22.18
CA VAL A 92 -8.58 5.75 -23.47
C VAL A 92 -9.91 6.05 -24.15
N SER A 93 -10.22 7.34 -24.30
CA SER A 93 -11.55 7.79 -24.70
C SER A 93 -12.63 7.18 -23.79
N ALA A 94 -13.53 6.35 -24.32
CA ALA A 94 -14.57 5.65 -23.57
C ALA A 94 -14.19 4.21 -23.15
N ARG A 95 -12.99 3.70 -23.49
CA ARG A 95 -12.62 2.29 -23.29
C ARG A 95 -11.54 2.12 -22.23
N TRP A 96 -11.65 1.05 -21.45
CA TRP A 96 -10.57 0.51 -20.61
C TRP A 96 -9.62 -0.31 -21.45
N VAL A 97 -8.33 0.03 -21.38
CA VAL A 97 -7.24 -0.60 -22.13
C VAL A 97 -6.15 -0.98 -21.12
N PRO A 98 -5.55 -2.18 -21.20
CA PRO A 98 -4.35 -2.49 -20.43
C PRO A 98 -3.20 -1.50 -20.68
#